data_AF-A0A0F9IL84-F1
#
_entry.id   AF-A0A0F9IL84-F1
#
_cell.length_a   1.000
_cell.length_b   1.000
_cell.length_c   1.000
_cell.angle_alpha   90.00
_cell.angle_beta   90.00
_cell.angle_gamma   90.00
#
_symmetry.space_group_name_H-M   'P 1'
#
loop_
_entity.id
_entity.type
_entity.pdbx_description
1 polymer ?
#
loop_
_entity_poly.entity_id
_entity_poly.type
_entity_poly.pdbx_seq_one_letter_code
_entity_poly.pdbx_strand_id
1 'polypeptide(L)'
;MRDWYSPRDIDFTSRDQLEWVMAHLQELKDGVWPKQETGYAIEPEVKSSRSSKAAFETPVGVSAELERRAESVGPDALMAVLNRGYGFTIGSLAKYFNLDDNVAAWRCNMAIKFMLGRNFKASRYRRDHVAAYAERANA
;
A
#
# COMPACT_ATOMS: atom_id res chain seq x y z
N MET A 1 -10.31 -7.73 6.96
CA MET A 1 -8.86 -7.45 6.94
C MET A 1 -8.24 -8.23 8.07
N ARG A 2 -7.16 -8.97 7.81
CA ARG A 2 -6.39 -9.65 8.86
C ARG A 2 -5.66 -8.62 9.71
N ASP A 3 -5.64 -8.80 11.02
CA ASP A 3 -5.08 -7.81 11.96
C ASP A 3 -3.55 -7.72 11.90
N TRP A 4 -2.87 -8.79 11.46
CA TRP A 4 -1.41 -8.84 11.43
C TRP A 4 -0.86 -9.78 10.35
N TYR A 5 0.29 -9.41 9.79
CA TYR A 5 1.07 -10.21 8.84
C TYR A 5 2.54 -10.35 9.29
N SER A 6 3.08 -11.55 9.13
CA SER A 6 4.52 -11.81 9.32
C SER A 6 5.35 -11.19 8.20
N PRO A 7 6.61 -10.77 8.44
CA PRO A 7 7.50 -10.29 7.38
C PRO A 7 7.63 -11.23 6.17
N ARG A 8 7.54 -12.54 6.40
CA ARG A 8 7.63 -13.56 5.34
C ARG A 8 6.33 -13.75 4.56
N ASP A 9 5.20 -13.28 5.11
CA ASP A 9 3.89 -13.43 4.50
C ASP A 9 3.61 -12.34 3.45
N ILE A 10 4.36 -11.23 3.46
CA ILE A 10 4.11 -10.10 2.56
C ILE A 10 4.70 -10.37 1.18
N ASP A 11 3.82 -10.63 0.21
CA ASP A 11 4.18 -10.83 -1.19
C ASP A 11 3.33 -9.99 -2.17
N PHE A 12 2.52 -9.07 -1.64
CA PHE A 12 1.65 -8.16 -2.39
C PHE A 12 0.66 -8.87 -3.33
N THR A 13 0.31 -10.14 -3.07
CA THR A 13 -0.62 -10.90 -3.92
C THR A 13 -2.08 -10.71 -3.54
N SER A 14 -2.36 -10.39 -2.28
CA SER A 14 -3.72 -10.19 -1.78
C SER A 14 -4.00 -8.73 -1.46
N ARG A 15 -5.28 -8.36 -1.62
CA ARG A 15 -5.79 -7.03 -1.27
C ARG A 15 -5.55 -6.72 0.21
N ASP A 16 -5.89 -7.65 1.09
CA ASP A 16 -5.76 -7.47 2.54
C ASP A 16 -4.32 -7.20 2.98
N GLN A 17 -3.32 -7.88 2.39
CA GLN A 17 -1.91 -7.58 2.65
C GLN A 17 -1.56 -6.16 2.21
N LEU A 18 -1.94 -5.77 0.99
CA LEU A 18 -1.62 -4.46 0.44
C LEU A 18 -2.24 -3.35 1.29
N GLU A 19 -3.51 -3.48 1.65
CA GLU A 19 -4.20 -2.52 2.50
C GLU A 19 -3.61 -2.48 3.93
N TRP A 20 -3.16 -3.63 4.47
CA TRP A 20 -2.45 -3.68 5.75
C TRP A 20 -1.10 -2.93 5.68
N VAL A 21 -0.33 -3.12 4.60
CA VAL A 21 0.94 -2.40 4.39
C VAL A 21 0.71 -0.89 4.25
N MET A 22 -0.39 -0.47 3.59
CA MET A 22 -0.76 0.94 3.51
C MET A 22 -1.09 1.55 4.87
N ALA A 23 -1.78 0.80 5.74
CA ALA A 23 -2.12 1.24 7.09
C ALA A 23 -0.90 1.42 7.99
N HIS A 24 0.14 0.61 7.79
CA HIS A 24 1.36 0.65 8.61
C HIS A 24 2.55 1.29 7.87
N LEU A 25 2.30 2.03 6.78
CA LEU A 25 3.36 2.54 5.91
C LEU A 25 4.40 3.35 6.69
N GLN A 26 3.96 4.21 7.62
CA GLN A 26 4.88 5.04 8.39
C GLN A 26 5.80 4.20 9.29
N GLU A 27 5.24 3.24 10.04
CA GLU A 27 6.02 2.32 10.89
C GLU A 27 7.06 1.54 10.08
N LEU A 28 6.66 1.04 8.91
CA LEU A 28 7.54 0.28 8.01
C LEU A 28 8.67 1.16 7.44
N LYS A 29 8.39 2.44 7.14
CA LYS A 29 9.41 3.41 6.73
C LYS A 29 10.41 3.72 7.85
N ASP A 30 9.93 3.76 9.08
CA ASP A 30 10.76 3.95 10.27
C ASP A 30 11.54 2.68 10.67
N GLY A 31 11.42 1.60 9.89
CA GLY A 31 12.13 0.36 10.11
C GLY A 31 11.52 -0.51 11.22
N VAL A 32 10.28 -0.24 11.61
CA VAL A 32 9.55 -0.96 12.66
C VAL A 32 8.52 -1.87 12.00
N TRP A 33 8.53 -3.15 12.38
CA TRP A 33 7.45 -4.06 12.01
C TRP A 33 6.33 -3.96 13.06
N PRO A 34 5.06 -3.76 12.67
CA PRO A 34 3.94 -3.70 13.60
C PRO A 34 3.91 -4.94 14.51
N LYS A 35 3.71 -4.72 15.81
CA LYS A 35 3.66 -5.82 16.78
C LYS A 35 2.37 -6.61 16.60
N GLN A 36 2.47 -7.94 16.72
CA GLN A 36 1.28 -8.77 16.79
C GLN A 36 0.62 -8.55 18.16
N GLU A 37 -0.62 -8.10 18.20
CA GLU A 37 -1.41 -8.07 19.44
C GLU A 37 -1.78 -9.49 19.85
N THR A 38 -0.83 -10.24 20.44
CA THR A 38 -1.13 -11.50 21.09
C THR A 38 -1.51 -11.22 22.53
N GLY A 39 -2.76 -11.54 22.93
CA GLY A 39 -3.26 -11.42 24.31
C GLY A 39 -2.55 -12.32 25.35
N TYR A 40 -1.42 -12.92 25.00
CA TYR A 40 -0.56 -13.68 25.88
C TYR A 40 0.84 -13.07 25.87
N ALA A 41 1.30 -12.59 27.02
CA ALA A 41 2.69 -12.26 27.30
C ALA A 41 3.48 -13.56 27.50
N ILE A 42 3.64 -14.33 26.44
CA ILE A 42 4.63 -15.40 26.42
C ILE A 42 5.46 -15.10 25.19
N GLU A 43 6.57 -14.39 25.37
CA GLU A 43 7.65 -14.43 24.40
C GLU A 43 8.04 -15.91 24.29
N PRO A 44 7.69 -16.61 23.20
CA PRO A 44 8.32 -17.90 23.01
C PRO A 44 9.78 -17.55 22.75
N GLU A 45 10.67 -18.14 23.54
CA GLU A 45 12.11 -18.13 23.33
C GLU A 45 12.41 -18.89 22.02
N VAL A 46 11.91 -18.36 20.90
CA VAL A 46 12.17 -18.87 19.56
C VAL A 46 13.61 -18.48 19.34
N LYS A 47 14.50 -19.47 19.50
CA LYS A 47 15.89 -19.38 19.04
C LYS A 47 15.88 -18.79 17.64
N SER A 48 16.11 -17.47 17.55
CA SER A 48 16.09 -16.79 16.28
C SER A 48 17.27 -17.36 15.52
N SER A 49 17.00 -18.12 14.46
CA SER A 49 18.02 -18.40 13.45
C SER A 49 18.66 -17.05 13.14
N ARG A 50 19.96 -16.88 13.45
CA ARG A 50 20.68 -15.61 13.25
C ARG A 50 20.37 -15.13 11.84
N SER A 51 19.51 -14.13 11.74
CA SER A 51 19.25 -13.46 10.48
C SER A 51 20.52 -12.70 10.13
N SER A 52 21.00 -12.86 8.91
CA SER A 52 22.10 -12.03 8.39
C SER A 52 21.66 -10.58 8.16
N LYS A 53 20.35 -10.31 8.21
CA LYS A 53 19.74 -9.00 8.01
C LYS A 53 19.45 -8.30 9.32
N ALA A 54 19.69 -7.00 9.37
CA ALA A 54 19.24 -6.15 10.46
C ALA A 54 17.71 -6.08 10.51
N ALA A 55 17.16 -5.87 11.70
CA ALA A 55 15.70 -5.90 11.94
C ALA A 55 14.92 -4.89 11.09
N PHE A 56 15.53 -3.74 10.76
CA PHE A 56 14.90 -2.68 9.96
C PHE A 56 14.88 -2.97 8.45
N GLU A 57 15.70 -3.89 7.94
CA GLU A 57 15.87 -4.07 6.49
C GLU A 57 14.59 -4.53 5.81
N THR A 58 13.85 -5.43 6.47
CA THR A 58 12.61 -5.99 5.91
C THR A 58 11.46 -4.97 5.91
N PRO A 59 11.14 -4.26 7.02
CA PRO A 59 10.13 -3.20 6.98
C PRO A 59 10.46 -2.09 5.97
N VAL A 60 11.71 -1.63 5.92
CA VAL A 60 12.14 -0.63 4.92
C VAL A 60 12.02 -1.18 3.50
N GLY A 61 12.40 -2.43 3.25
CA GLY A 61 12.24 -3.05 1.93
C GLY A 61 10.78 -3.18 1.48
N VAL A 62 9.87 -3.51 2.41
CA VAL A 62 8.43 -3.61 2.13
C VAL A 62 7.83 -2.23 1.85
N SER A 63 8.17 -1.20 2.62
CA SER A 63 7.70 0.17 2.37
C SER A 63 8.20 0.70 1.03
N ALA A 64 9.48 0.50 0.70
CA ALA A 64 10.06 0.90 -0.58
C ALA A 64 9.37 0.20 -1.77
N GLU A 65 9.02 -1.08 -1.64
CA GLU A 65 8.27 -1.80 -2.69
C GLU A 65 6.84 -1.25 -2.86
N LEU A 66 6.16 -0.87 -1.76
CA LEU A 66 4.86 -0.20 -1.86
C LEU A 66 4.98 1.17 -2.53
N GLU A 67 5.97 1.98 -2.16
CA GLU A 67 6.23 3.29 -2.78
C GLU A 67 6.48 3.15 -4.29
N ARG A 68 7.33 2.20 -4.70
CA ARG A 68 7.58 1.91 -6.12
C ARG A 68 6.31 1.53 -6.88
N ARG A 69 5.42 0.74 -6.26
CA ARG A 69 4.11 0.39 -6.83
C ARG A 69 3.20 1.61 -6.91
N ALA A 70 3.17 2.44 -5.87
CA ALA A 70 2.38 3.66 -5.86
C ALA A 70 2.81 4.64 -6.95
N GLU A 71 4.12 4.88 -7.12
CA GLU A 71 4.69 5.74 -8.17
C GLU A 71 4.29 5.30 -9.58
N SER A 72 4.23 3.99 -9.82
CA SER A 72 3.88 3.45 -11.13
C SER A 72 2.40 3.63 -11.50
N VAL A 73 1.52 3.72 -10.49
CA VAL A 73 0.09 4.00 -10.64
C VAL A 73 -0.15 5.51 -10.72
N GLY A 74 0.65 6.30 -9.99
CA GLY A 74 0.57 7.76 -9.98
C GLY A 74 -0.39 8.29 -8.91
N PRO A 75 -1.03 9.46 -9.13
CA PRO A 75 -1.85 10.15 -8.12
C PRO A 75 -2.98 9.30 -7.52
N ASP A 76 -3.46 8.29 -8.26
CA ASP A 76 -4.51 7.39 -7.79
C ASP A 76 -4.06 6.47 -6.66
N ALA A 77 -2.77 6.14 -6.60
CA ALA A 77 -2.23 5.42 -5.46
C ALA A 77 -2.24 6.25 -4.18
N LEU A 78 -1.99 7.57 -4.27
CA LEU A 78 -2.11 8.46 -3.11
C LEU A 78 -3.54 8.47 -2.57
N MET A 79 -4.54 8.54 -3.45
CA MET A 79 -5.95 8.46 -3.05
C MET A 79 -6.27 7.15 -2.32
N ALA A 80 -5.77 6.03 -2.83
CA ALA A 80 -5.94 4.73 -2.19
C ALA A 80 -5.23 4.64 -0.83
N VAL A 81 -4.01 5.17 -0.71
CA VAL A 81 -3.26 5.23 0.56
C VAL A 81 -3.99 6.09 1.58
N LEU A 82 -4.51 7.26 1.21
CA LEU A 82 -5.31 8.11 2.10
C LEU A 82 -6.59 7.40 2.56
N ASN A 83 -7.26 6.69 1.66
CA ASN A 83 -8.48 5.95 2.00
C ASN A 83 -8.22 4.78 2.95
N ARG A 84 -7.22 3.94 2.64
CA ARG A 84 -6.97 2.68 3.34
C ARG A 84 -6.05 2.81 4.53
N GLY A 85 -5.06 3.69 4.44
CA GLY A 85 -4.08 3.88 5.51
C GLY A 85 -4.45 4.96 6.51
N TYR A 86 -5.13 6.04 6.06
CA TYR A 86 -5.44 7.19 6.91
C TYR A 86 -6.95 7.37 7.18
N GLY A 87 -7.79 6.45 6.69
CA GLY A 87 -9.23 6.43 6.99
C GLY A 87 -10.06 7.53 6.31
N PHE A 88 -9.51 8.23 5.30
CA PHE A 88 -10.26 9.25 4.57
C PHE A 88 -11.45 8.63 3.83
N THR A 89 -12.65 9.20 3.97
CA THR A 89 -13.84 8.70 3.27
C THR A 89 -13.79 9.03 1.78
N ILE A 90 -14.47 8.23 0.95
CA ILE A 90 -14.57 8.50 -0.50
C ILE A 90 -15.11 9.90 -0.78
N GLY A 91 -16.17 10.34 -0.08
CA GLY A 91 -16.71 11.69 -0.26
C GLY A 91 -15.74 12.81 0.13
N SER A 92 -14.83 12.58 1.07
CA SER A 92 -13.76 13.54 1.40
C SER A 92 -12.72 13.59 0.29
N LEU A 93 -12.30 12.42 -0.21
CA LEU A 93 -11.34 12.30 -1.31
C LEU A 93 -11.90 12.88 -2.62
N ALA A 94 -13.17 12.63 -2.92
CA ALA A 94 -13.87 13.24 -4.05
C ALA A 94 -13.76 14.77 -4.02
N LYS A 95 -13.99 15.38 -2.86
CA LYS A 95 -13.80 16.84 -2.67
C LYS A 95 -12.34 17.28 -2.83
N TYR A 96 -11.39 16.59 -2.19
CA TYR A 96 -9.97 16.96 -2.24
C TYR A 96 -9.38 16.85 -3.65
N PHE A 97 -9.82 15.86 -4.42
CA PHE A 97 -9.33 15.60 -5.78
C PHE A 97 -10.23 16.22 -6.86
N ASN A 98 -11.30 16.93 -6.48
CA ASN A 98 -12.29 17.51 -7.39
C ASN A 98 -12.88 16.48 -8.39
N LEU A 99 -13.41 15.39 -7.86
CA LEU A 99 -14.01 14.28 -8.60
C LEU A 99 -15.42 13.99 -8.06
N ASP A 100 -16.23 13.30 -8.86
CA ASP A 100 -17.44 12.66 -8.36
C ASP A 100 -17.12 11.48 -7.43
N ASP A 101 -17.96 11.24 -6.42
CA ASP A 101 -17.81 10.14 -5.45
C ASP A 101 -17.65 8.77 -6.14
N ASN A 102 -18.46 8.51 -7.18
CA ASN A 102 -18.39 7.26 -7.95
C ASN A 102 -17.04 7.11 -8.68
N VAL A 103 -16.50 8.21 -9.19
CA VAL A 103 -15.20 8.23 -9.88
C VAL A 103 -14.07 8.03 -8.87
N ALA A 104 -14.11 8.72 -7.72
CA ALA A 104 -13.14 8.55 -6.65
C ALA A 104 -13.12 7.10 -6.12
N ALA A 105 -14.30 6.52 -5.86
CA ALA A 105 -14.42 5.11 -5.47
C ALA A 105 -13.80 4.15 -6.50
N TRP A 106 -14.09 4.39 -7.78
CA TRP A 106 -13.56 3.56 -8.86
C TRP A 106 -12.04 3.69 -8.98
N ARG A 107 -11.50 4.91 -8.96
CA ARG A 107 -10.04 5.18 -9.04
C ARG A 107 -9.28 4.56 -7.88
N CYS A 108 -9.78 4.70 -6.65
CA CYS A 108 -9.23 4.01 -5.47
C CYS A 108 -9.16 2.49 -5.66
N ASN A 109 -10.26 1.87 -6.11
CA ASN A 109 -10.30 0.42 -6.31
C ASN A 109 -9.36 -0.04 -7.45
N MET A 110 -9.25 0.75 -8.52
CA MET A 110 -8.32 0.45 -9.61
C MET A 110 -6.87 0.57 -9.15
N ALA A 111 -6.51 1.62 -8.40
CA ALA A 111 -5.17 1.79 -7.87
C ALA A 111 -4.72 0.57 -7.05
N ILE A 112 -5.58 0.09 -6.14
CA ILE A 112 -5.33 -1.14 -5.36
C ILE A 112 -5.11 -2.33 -6.30
N LYS A 113 -6.00 -2.54 -7.28
CA LYS A 113 -5.89 -3.64 -8.24
C LYS A 113 -4.58 -3.60 -9.03
N PHE A 114 -4.11 -2.42 -9.43
CA PHE A 114 -2.86 -2.27 -10.16
C PHE A 114 -1.63 -2.44 -9.27
N MET A 115 -1.72 -2.11 -7.98
CA MET A 115 -0.64 -2.36 -7.03
C MET A 115 -0.50 -3.84 -6.63
N LEU A 116 -1.43 -4.73 -7.01
CA LEU A 116 -1.35 -6.17 -6.71
C LEU A 116 -0.43 -6.95 -7.67
N GLY A 117 0.18 -8.01 -7.14
CA GLY A 117 0.84 -9.07 -7.89
C GLY A 117 2.36 -9.11 -7.74
N ARG A 118 2.93 -10.34 -7.74
CA ARG A 118 4.39 -10.59 -7.64
C ARG A 118 5.17 -10.09 -8.85
N ASN A 119 4.56 -10.16 -10.04
CA ASN A 119 5.14 -9.70 -11.29
C ASN A 119 4.53 -8.37 -11.70
N PHE A 120 4.53 -7.36 -10.82
CA PHE A 120 4.11 -6.00 -11.18
C PHE A 120 4.97 -5.50 -12.35
N LYS A 121 4.54 -5.82 -13.58
CA LYS A 121 5.01 -5.24 -14.82
C LYS A 121 4.36 -3.88 -14.88
N ALA A 122 5.12 -2.83 -15.22
CA ALA A 122 4.59 -1.50 -15.50
C ALA A 122 3.45 -1.61 -16.52
N SER A 123 2.24 -1.82 -16.04
CA SER A 123 1.08 -2.26 -16.80
C SER A 123 0.33 -1.00 -17.18
N ARG A 124 0.06 -0.86 -18.49
CA ARG A 124 -0.86 0.03 -19.25
C ARG A 124 -1.59 1.20 -18.56
N TYR A 125 -1.93 1.15 -17.27
CA TYR A 125 -2.58 2.22 -16.51
C TYR A 125 -1.88 3.57 -16.67
N ARG A 126 -0.55 3.65 -16.52
CA ARG A 126 0.19 4.92 -16.72
C ARG A 126 0.06 5.44 -18.15
N ARG A 127 0.00 4.55 -19.15
CA ARG A 127 -0.06 4.92 -20.57
C ARG A 127 -1.45 5.44 -20.95
N ASP A 128 -2.51 4.84 -20.40
CA ASP A 128 -3.89 5.17 -20.77
C ASP A 128 -4.51 6.27 -19.87
N HIS A 129 -4.18 6.33 -18.57
CA HIS A 129 -4.77 7.32 -17.64
C HIS A 129 -3.99 8.63 -17.53
N VAL A 130 -2.65 8.62 -17.56
CA VAL A 130 -1.88 9.88 -17.49
C VAL A 130 -2.02 10.68 -18.79
N ALA A 131 -2.08 10.00 -19.94
CA ALA A 131 -2.32 10.64 -21.24
C ALA A 131 -3.69 11.34 -21.30
N ALA A 132 -4.75 10.68 -20.80
CA ALA A 132 -6.10 11.25 -20.80
C ALA A 132 -6.26 12.51 -19.93
N TYR A 133 -5.44 12.68 -18.89
CA TYR A 133 -5.44 13.88 -18.05
C TYR A 133 -4.46 14.95 -18.53
N ALA A 134 -3.31 14.59 -19.11
CA ALA A 134 -2.37 15.53 -19.69
C ALA A 134 -2.96 16.29 -20.91
N GLU A 135 -3.83 15.64 -21.69
CA GLU A 135 -4.55 16.31 -22.79
C GLU A 135 -5.65 17.25 -22.30
N ARG A 136 -6.37 16.91 -21.22
CA ARG A 136 -7.39 17.79 -20.63
C ARG A 136 -6.84 18.99 -19.87
N ALA A 137 -5.59 18.94 -19.40
CA ALA A 137 -4.93 20.08 -18.75
C ALA A 137 -4.33 21.08 -19.76
N ASN A 138 -4.23 20.69 -21.04
CA ASN A 138 -3.68 21.51 -22.13
C ASN A 138 -4.73 21.85 -23.21
N ALA A 139 -6.01 21.60 -22.96
CA ALA A 139 -7.15 21.93 -23.83
C ALA A 139 -8.08 22.91 -23.11
#